data_AF-A0A6J4HW25-F1
#
_entry.id   AF-A0A6J4HW25-F1
#
_cell.length_a   1.000
_cell.length_b   1.000
_cell.length_c   1.000
_cell.angle_alpha   90.00
_cell.angle_beta   90.00
_cell.angle_gamma   90.00
#
_symmetry.space_group_name_H-M   'P 1'
#
loop_
_entity.id
_entity.type
_entity.pdbx_description
1 polymer ?
#
loop_
_entity_poly.entity_id
_entity_poly.type
_entity_poly.pdbx_seq_one_letter_code
_entity_poly.pdbx_strand_id
1 'polypeptide(L)'
;MKIGSEAHKELFCRSFMESYQEYEPEQLPWPQLDSVTLDRLKAIPFWEKAFDTEREAGVLVSAYAEMVDDPVLKEAIALQGREEGRHAHLIKTLIDRYGIEIRERPRIELSDNIEEAFIDFGLQNVSIPSLPSACLELPVKQASSQSSFLQSLTPF
;
A
#
# COMPACT_ATOMS: atom_id res chain seq x y z
N MET A 1 -0.70 26.89 -14.29
CA MET A 1 0.19 25.71 -14.32
C MET A 1 -0.37 24.69 -15.31
N LYS A 2 0.46 23.95 -16.05
CA LYS A 2 0.04 22.90 -17.01
C LYS A 2 0.26 21.51 -16.38
N ILE A 3 -0.71 20.60 -16.50
CA ILE A 3 -0.55 19.20 -16.01
C ILE A 3 0.60 18.53 -16.77
N GLY A 4 1.44 17.80 -16.01
CA GLY A 4 2.63 17.12 -16.54
C GLY A 4 3.81 18.04 -16.85
N SER A 5 3.73 19.33 -16.50
CA SER A 5 4.89 20.25 -16.58
C SER A 5 5.79 20.15 -15.34
N GLU A 6 7.01 20.68 -15.43
CA GLU A 6 7.92 20.82 -14.28
C GLU A 6 7.25 21.52 -13.09
N ALA A 7 6.51 22.60 -13.33
CA ALA A 7 5.77 23.30 -12.28
C ALA A 7 4.70 22.42 -11.62
N HIS A 8 4.11 21.46 -12.36
CA HIS A 8 3.17 20.49 -11.79
C HIS A 8 3.87 19.44 -10.95
N LYS A 9 5.00 18.89 -11.43
CA LYS A 9 5.84 17.95 -10.67
C LYS A 9 6.30 18.58 -9.35
N GLU A 10 6.85 19.79 -9.40
CA GLU A 10 7.30 20.51 -8.21
C GLU A 10 6.17 20.77 -7.22
N LEU A 11 5.01 21.26 -7.70
CA LEU A 11 3.86 21.50 -6.82
C LEU A 11 3.36 20.21 -6.17
N PHE A 12 3.32 19.10 -6.91
CA PHE A 12 2.93 17.79 -6.41
C PHE A 12 3.86 17.33 -5.29
N CYS A 13 5.18 17.31 -5.55
CA CYS A 13 6.17 16.88 -4.58
C CYS A 13 6.21 17.78 -3.34
N ARG A 14 6.15 19.10 -3.52
CA ARG A 14 6.13 20.04 -2.39
C ARG A 14 4.87 19.89 -1.55
N SER A 15 3.70 19.80 -2.17
CA SER A 15 2.44 19.55 -1.45
C SER A 15 2.50 18.28 -0.60
N PHE A 16 3.08 17.21 -1.15
CA PHE A 16 3.28 15.95 -0.42
C PHE A 16 4.18 16.14 0.81
N MET A 17 5.34 16.79 0.65
CA MET A 17 6.28 17.01 1.75
C MET A 17 5.78 18.03 2.79
N GLU A 18 5.10 19.09 2.37
CA GLU A 18 4.59 20.14 3.26
C GLU A 18 3.39 19.68 4.09
N SER A 19 2.62 18.71 3.60
CA SER A 19 1.50 18.11 4.34
C SER A 19 1.91 16.96 5.26
N TYR A 20 3.20 16.62 5.29
CA TYR A 20 3.75 15.56 6.11
C TYR A 20 3.50 15.79 7.61
N GLN A 21 3.15 14.72 8.33
CA GLN A 21 3.00 14.73 9.78
C GLN A 21 3.78 13.57 10.40
N GLU A 22 4.77 13.95 11.21
CA GLU A 22 5.53 13.02 12.02
C GLU A 22 4.69 12.52 13.20
N TYR A 23 4.72 11.22 13.46
CA TYR A 23 4.13 10.61 14.65
C TYR A 23 4.92 9.37 15.07
N GLU A 24 4.89 9.07 16.36
CA GLU A 24 5.49 7.87 16.94
C GLU A 24 4.40 6.82 17.16
N PRO A 25 4.45 5.64 16.51
CA PRO A 25 3.41 4.62 16.64
C PRO A 25 3.07 4.24 18.09
N GLU A 26 4.06 4.17 18.97
CA GLU A 26 3.89 3.83 20.39
C GLU A 26 3.10 4.88 21.17
N GLN A 27 3.13 6.13 20.72
CA GLN A 27 2.49 7.27 21.39
C GLN A 27 1.06 7.53 20.90
N LEU A 28 0.60 6.79 19.89
CA LEU A 28 -0.78 6.91 19.41
C LEU A 28 -1.78 6.54 20.52
N PRO A 29 -2.99 7.14 20.52
CA PRO A 29 -4.03 6.86 21.50
C PRO A 29 -4.72 5.52 21.23
N TRP A 30 -3.98 4.43 21.37
CA TRP A 30 -4.46 3.08 21.14
C TRP A 30 -5.64 2.72 22.06
N PRO A 31 -6.78 2.28 21.50
CA PRO A 31 -7.94 1.92 22.31
C PRO A 31 -7.70 0.67 23.14
N GLN A 32 -8.36 0.60 24.30
CA GLN A 32 -8.56 -0.65 25.02
C GLN A 32 -9.70 -1.42 24.35
N LEU A 33 -9.46 -2.69 24.04
CA LEU A 33 -10.42 -3.54 23.36
C LEU A 33 -11.06 -4.50 24.35
N ASP A 34 -12.38 -4.70 24.26
CA ASP A 34 -13.03 -5.81 24.93
C ASP A 34 -12.59 -7.15 24.33
N SER A 35 -12.84 -8.25 25.04
CA SER A 35 -12.37 -9.58 24.64
C SER A 35 -12.90 -10.01 23.27
N VAL A 36 -14.17 -9.71 22.95
CA VAL A 36 -14.79 -10.11 21.69
C VAL A 36 -14.15 -9.35 20.52
N THR A 37 -13.90 -8.06 20.70
CA THR A 37 -13.23 -7.24 19.69
C THR A 37 -11.77 -7.65 19.52
N LEU A 38 -11.06 -7.95 20.60
CA LEU A 38 -9.68 -8.43 20.56
C LEU A 38 -9.56 -9.77 19.83
N ASP A 39 -10.44 -10.73 20.13
CA ASP A 39 -10.44 -12.04 19.45
C ASP A 39 -10.69 -11.90 17.95
N ARG A 40 -11.60 -10.99 17.55
CA ARG A 40 -11.84 -10.68 16.13
C ARG A 40 -10.62 -10.08 15.47
N LEU A 41 -9.94 -9.13 16.12
CA LEU A 41 -8.72 -8.51 15.60
C LEU A 41 -7.63 -9.57 15.36
N LYS A 42 -7.42 -10.46 16.33
CA LYS A 42 -6.45 -11.55 16.24
C LYS A 42 -6.77 -12.57 15.14
N ALA A 43 -8.05 -12.81 14.88
CA ALA A 43 -8.49 -13.79 13.88
C ALA A 43 -8.29 -13.35 12.43
N ILE A 44 -7.96 -12.08 12.18
CA ILE A 44 -7.73 -11.55 10.83
C ILE A 44 -6.45 -12.16 10.23
N PRO A 45 -6.52 -12.93 9.13
CA PRO A 45 -5.42 -13.78 8.68
C PRO A 45 -4.44 -13.06 7.71
N PHE A 46 -4.31 -11.74 7.77
CA PHE A 46 -3.43 -10.98 6.86
C PHE A 46 -2.30 -10.23 7.56
N TRP A 47 -2.22 -10.22 8.89
CA TRP A 47 -1.24 -9.41 9.63
C TRP A 47 0.21 -9.64 9.17
N GLU A 48 0.59 -10.89 8.92
CA GLU A 48 1.91 -11.22 8.36
C GLU A 48 2.13 -10.59 6.98
N LYS A 49 1.13 -10.66 6.08
CA LYS A 49 1.24 -10.09 4.73
C LYS A 49 1.25 -8.57 4.78
N ALA A 50 0.41 -7.94 5.60
CA ALA A 50 0.43 -6.48 5.76
C ALA A 50 1.79 -6.01 6.28
N PHE A 51 2.30 -6.64 7.34
CA PHE A 51 3.61 -6.28 7.89
C PHE A 51 4.72 -6.45 6.86
N ASP A 52 4.78 -7.57 6.13
CA ASP A 52 5.83 -7.79 5.14
C ASP A 52 5.73 -6.87 3.93
N THR A 53 4.52 -6.59 3.44
CA THR A 53 4.34 -5.65 2.33
C THR A 53 4.91 -4.27 2.69
N GLU A 54 4.63 -3.75 3.89
CA GLU A 54 5.17 -2.44 4.31
C GLU A 54 6.69 -2.48 4.54
N ARG A 55 7.22 -3.58 5.08
CA ARG A 55 8.68 -3.75 5.23
C ARG A 55 9.40 -3.75 3.89
N GLU A 56 8.84 -4.48 2.92
CA GLU A 56 9.35 -4.55 1.55
C GLU A 56 9.25 -3.19 0.87
N ALA A 57 8.11 -2.51 0.99
CA ALA A 57 7.89 -1.17 0.47
C ALA A 57 8.95 -0.19 1.01
N GLY A 58 9.15 -0.13 2.33
CA GLY A 58 10.11 0.80 2.93
C GLY A 58 11.53 0.58 2.42
N VAL A 59 11.97 -0.67 2.30
CA VAL A 59 13.30 -1.00 1.77
C VAL A 59 13.42 -0.66 0.29
N LEU A 60 12.43 -1.05 -0.52
CA LEU A 60 12.45 -0.88 -1.98
C LEU A 60 12.31 0.58 -2.40
N VAL A 61 11.36 1.33 -1.85
CA VAL A 61 11.13 2.74 -2.16
C VAL A 61 12.35 3.58 -1.74
N SER A 62 12.95 3.27 -0.58
CA SER A 62 14.19 3.93 -0.15
C SER A 62 15.36 3.63 -1.07
N ALA A 63 15.50 2.39 -1.54
CA ALA A 63 16.53 2.02 -2.50
C ALA A 63 16.31 2.71 -3.86
N TYR A 64 15.07 2.78 -4.33
CA TYR A 64 14.72 3.45 -5.58
C TYR A 64 14.97 4.96 -5.51
N ALA A 65 14.73 5.61 -4.36
CA ALA A 65 15.04 7.03 -4.16
C ALA A 65 16.51 7.37 -4.48
N GLU A 66 17.44 6.45 -4.24
CA GLU A 66 18.86 6.65 -4.54
C GLU A 66 19.19 6.65 -6.04
N MET A 67 18.31 6.09 -6.87
CA MET A 67 18.44 6.04 -8.33
C MET A 67 17.89 7.30 -9.03
N VAL A 68 17.25 8.21 -8.29
CA VAL A 68 16.55 9.38 -8.85
C VAL A 68 17.47 10.61 -8.86
N ASP A 69 17.70 11.17 -10.06
CA ASP A 69 18.57 12.34 -10.23
C ASP A 69 17.89 13.67 -9.88
N ASP A 70 16.58 13.79 -10.13
CA ASP A 70 15.86 15.03 -9.85
C ASP A 70 15.74 15.24 -8.34
N PRO A 71 16.26 16.35 -7.79
CA PRO A 71 16.41 16.50 -6.35
C PRO A 71 15.07 16.58 -5.62
N VAL A 72 14.05 17.20 -6.22
CA VAL A 72 12.73 17.36 -5.58
C VAL A 72 11.97 16.04 -5.60
N LEU A 73 12.08 15.26 -6.68
CA LEU A 73 11.54 13.89 -6.72
C LEU A 73 12.26 12.97 -5.75
N LYS A 74 13.60 13.02 -5.70
CA LYS A 74 14.40 12.20 -4.78
C LYS A 74 14.00 12.45 -3.33
N GLU A 75 13.84 13.71 -2.94
CA GLU A 75 13.42 14.07 -1.58
C GLU A 75 12.02 13.54 -1.25
N ALA A 76 11.07 13.70 -2.16
CA ALA A 76 9.71 13.20 -1.98
C ALA A 76 9.63 11.67 -1.88
N ILE A 77 10.34 10.94 -2.76
CA ILE A 77 10.38 9.47 -2.75
C ILE A 77 11.12 8.96 -1.51
N ALA A 78 12.20 9.62 -1.09
CA ALA A 78 12.90 9.29 0.14
C ALA A 78 12.00 9.49 1.37
N LEU A 79 11.16 10.53 1.40
CA LEU A 79 10.15 10.69 2.45
C LEU A 79 9.14 9.54 2.40
N GLN A 80 8.63 9.18 1.22
CA GLN A 80 7.73 8.04 1.07
C GLN A 80 8.35 6.74 1.60
N GLY A 81 9.61 6.44 1.26
CA GLY A 81 10.29 5.23 1.75
C GLY A 81 10.43 5.18 3.27
N ARG A 82 10.67 6.33 3.92
CA ARG A 82 10.64 6.42 5.39
C ARG A 82 9.25 6.12 5.94
N GLU A 83 8.21 6.60 5.28
CA GLU A 83 6.83 6.41 5.68
C GLU A 83 6.36 4.97 5.58
N GLU A 84 6.69 4.25 4.51
CA GLU A 84 6.37 2.82 4.43
C GLU A 84 7.10 2.02 5.51
N GLY A 85 8.35 2.38 5.83
CA GLY A 85 9.07 1.83 6.98
C GLY A 85 8.36 2.12 8.31
N ARG A 86 7.76 3.29 8.44
CA ARG A 86 6.98 3.69 9.61
C ARG A 86 5.61 3.01 9.67
N HIS A 87 4.99 2.71 8.53
CA HIS A 87 3.81 1.86 8.45
C HIS A 87 4.11 0.43 8.92
N ALA A 88 5.26 -0.13 8.53
CA ALA A 88 5.71 -1.42 9.06
C ALA A 88 5.88 -1.36 10.59
N HIS A 89 6.47 -0.29 11.11
CA HIS A 89 6.62 -0.07 12.55
C HIS A 89 5.27 0.09 13.28
N LEU A 90 4.32 0.78 12.65
CA LEU A 90 2.95 0.93 13.13
C LEU A 90 2.22 -0.42 13.24
N ILE A 91 2.31 -1.25 12.20
CA ILE A 91 1.73 -2.59 12.19
C ILE A 91 2.41 -3.46 13.26
N LYS A 92 3.73 -3.38 13.39
CA LYS A 92 4.46 -4.11 14.45
C LYS A 92 4.01 -3.70 15.85
N THR A 93 3.83 -2.40 16.07
CA THR A 93 3.32 -1.85 17.34
C THR A 93 1.92 -2.38 17.65
N LEU A 94 1.03 -2.43 16.66
CA LEU A 94 -0.32 -3.02 16.78
C LEU A 94 -0.24 -4.50 17.16
N ILE A 95 0.58 -5.27 16.44
CA ILE A 95 0.77 -6.71 16.66
C ILE A 95 1.23 -6.98 18.09
N ASP A 96 2.25 -6.26 18.56
CA ASP A 96 2.81 -6.44 19.89
C ASP A 96 1.83 -6.02 20.97
N ARG A 97 1.18 -4.87 20.80
CA ARG A 97 0.25 -4.32 21.79
C ARG A 97 -0.95 -5.22 22.02
N TYR A 98 -1.50 -5.79 20.95
CA TYR A 98 -2.70 -6.63 21.04
C TYR A 98 -2.39 -8.12 21.12
N GLY A 99 -1.11 -8.52 21.14
CA GLY A 99 -0.69 -9.92 21.25
C GLY A 99 -1.20 -10.75 20.08
N ILE A 100 -1.04 -10.23 18.87
CA ILE A 100 -1.29 -10.95 17.62
C ILE A 100 -0.07 -11.84 17.36
N GLU A 101 -0.31 -13.13 17.15
CA GLU A 101 0.77 -14.07 16.88
C GLU A 101 1.16 -14.02 15.40
N ILE A 102 2.43 -13.75 15.15
CA ILE A 102 3.05 -13.83 13.81
C ILE A 102 4.34 -14.62 13.89
N ARG A 103 4.72 -15.26 12.78
CA ARG A 103 6.03 -15.91 12.65
C ARG A 103 7.15 -14.88 12.55
N GLU A 104 8.36 -15.30 12.90
CA GLU A 104 9.56 -14.54 12.59
C GLU A 104 9.64 -14.28 11.07
N ARG A 105 9.89 -13.02 10.71
CA ARG A 105 9.93 -12.61 9.31
C ARG A 105 11.37 -12.58 8.81
N PRO A 106 11.65 -13.07 7.60
CA PRO A 106 13.00 -13.03 7.03
C PRO A 106 13.46 -11.58 6.82
N ARG A 107 14.77 -11.42 6.67
CA ARG A 107 15.35 -10.16 6.17
C ARG A 107 14.84 -9.92 4.74
N ILE A 108 14.51 -8.67 4.42
CA ILE A 108 14.19 -8.27 3.06
C ILE A 108 15.48 -8.23 2.25
N GLU A 109 15.48 -8.94 1.13
CA GLU A 109 16.55 -8.91 0.13
C GLU A 109 16.12 -8.04 -1.03
N LEU A 110 16.99 -7.13 -1.46
CA LEU A 110 16.72 -6.27 -2.61
C LEU A 110 16.97 -7.03 -3.91
N SER A 111 16.14 -6.77 -4.91
CA SER A 111 16.37 -7.19 -6.28
C SER A 111 17.64 -6.56 -6.85
N ASP A 112 18.36 -7.29 -7.71
CA ASP A 112 19.46 -6.75 -8.51
C ASP A 112 18.98 -5.64 -9.47
N ASN A 113 17.70 -5.71 -9.88
CA ASN A 113 17.04 -4.67 -10.68
C ASN A 113 15.99 -3.93 -9.83
N ILE A 114 16.41 -2.83 -9.21
CA ILE A 114 15.58 -2.03 -8.30
C ILE A 114 14.46 -1.30 -9.05
N GLU A 115 14.72 -0.80 -10.27
CA GLU A 115 13.72 -0.05 -11.04
C GLU A 115 12.54 -0.94 -11.46
N GLU A 116 12.83 -2.14 -12.00
CA GLU A 116 11.79 -3.11 -12.35
C GLU A 116 11.01 -3.55 -11.12
N ALA A 117 11.71 -3.87 -10.01
CA ALA A 117 11.05 -4.23 -8.76
C ALA A 117 10.14 -3.12 -8.23
N PHE A 118 10.57 -1.84 -8.30
CA PHE A 118 9.76 -0.69 -7.90
C PHE A 118 8.50 -0.54 -8.75
N ILE A 119 8.62 -0.69 -10.07
CA ILE A 119 7.49 -0.65 -11.01
C ILE A 119 6.50 -1.77 -10.69
N ASP A 120 6.97 -3.01 -10.58
CA ASP A 120 6.14 -4.18 -10.29
C ASP A 120 5.46 -4.07 -8.92
N PHE A 121 6.18 -3.57 -7.92
CA PHE A 121 5.64 -3.36 -6.58
C PHE A 121 4.50 -2.33 -6.59
N GLY A 122 4.69 -1.19 -7.25
CA GLY A 122 3.67 -0.13 -7.36
C GLY A 122 2.46 -0.52 -8.21
N LEU A 123 2.61 -1.50 -9.10
CA LEU A 123 1.56 -2.01 -9.99
C LEU A 123 0.76 -3.17 -9.40
N GLN A 124 0.91 -3.56 -8.13
CA GLN A 124 0.29 -4.74 -7.55
C GLN A 124 -1.26 -4.78 -7.64
N ASN A 125 -1.74 -5.23 -8.82
CA ASN A 125 -2.90 -6.03 -9.20
C ASN A 125 -2.95 -6.21 -10.74
N VAL A 126 -2.22 -7.20 -11.32
CA VAL A 126 -2.77 -8.32 -12.14
C VAL A 126 -1.70 -9.43 -12.24
N SER A 127 -1.51 -10.20 -11.17
CA SER A 127 -1.21 -11.63 -11.32
C SER A 127 -2.36 -12.36 -10.68
N ILE A 128 -3.43 -12.57 -11.45
CA ILE A 128 -4.32 -13.71 -11.20
C ILE A 128 -3.37 -14.92 -11.28
N PRO A 129 -3.19 -15.70 -10.20
CA PRO A 129 -2.44 -16.95 -10.34
C PRO A 129 -3.11 -17.72 -11.46
N SER A 130 -2.35 -18.10 -12.49
CA SER A 130 -2.85 -18.76 -13.70
C SER A 130 -3.98 -19.71 -13.33
N LEU A 131 -5.23 -19.34 -13.64
CA LEU A 131 -6.35 -20.23 -13.42
C LEU A 131 -6.03 -21.53 -14.18
N PRO A 132 -6.16 -22.71 -13.56
CA PRO A 132 -5.99 -23.96 -14.30
C PRO A 132 -6.90 -23.92 -15.53
N SER A 133 -6.39 -24.35 -16.68
CA SER A 133 -7.04 -24.24 -18.01
C SER A 133 -8.49 -24.75 -18.08
N ALA A 134 -8.94 -25.49 -17.07
CA ALA A 134 -10.33 -25.96 -16.92
C ALA A 134 -11.38 -24.85 -16.75
N CYS A 135 -11.01 -23.61 -16.41
CA CYS A 135 -11.97 -22.50 -16.25
C CYS A 135 -12.25 -21.70 -17.53
N LEU A 136 -11.60 -22.00 -18.66
CA LEU A 136 -11.76 -21.25 -19.92
C LEU A 136 -12.92 -21.72 -20.81
N GLU A 137 -13.65 -22.78 -20.42
CA GLU A 137 -14.81 -23.27 -21.17
C GLU A 137 -16.12 -23.00 -20.43
N LEU A 138 -16.55 -21.73 -20.42
CA LEU A 138 -17.97 -21.41 -20.29
C LEU A 138 -18.41 -20.59 -21.50
N PRO A 139 -19.44 -21.04 -22.25
CA PRO A 139 -19.82 -20.39 -23.49
C PRO A 139 -20.49 -19.04 -23.20
N VAL A 140 -19.95 -17.99 -23.82
CA VAL A 140 -20.53 -16.65 -23.90
C VAL A 140 -21.92 -16.75 -24.54
N LYS A 141 -22.98 -16.68 -23.74
CA LYS A 141 -24.32 -16.38 -24.22
C LYS A 141 -24.72 -14.97 -23.79
N GLN A 142 -24.72 -14.09 -24.79
CA GLN A 142 -25.52 -12.86 -24.98
C GLN A 142 -26.01 -12.12 -23.73
N ALA A 143 -25.42 -10.96 -23.47
CA ALA A 143 -26.09 -9.86 -22.78
C ALA A 143 -26.26 -8.68 -23.77
N SER A 144 -27.36 -8.69 -24.52
CA SER A 144 -27.85 -7.56 -25.29
C SER A 144 -29.12 -7.01 -24.62
N SER A 145 -29.15 -5.69 -24.41
CA SER A 145 -30.19 -4.89 -23.73
C SER A 145 -30.24 -5.13 -22.21
N GLN A 146 -30.25 -4.12 -21.34
CA GLN A 146 -31.14 -2.97 -21.38
C GLN A 146 -30.45 -1.69 -20.87
N SER A 147 -30.56 -0.64 -21.68
CA SER A 147 -30.63 0.75 -21.25
C SER A 147 -31.94 0.97 -20.50
N SER A 148 -31.89 1.72 -19.40
CA SER A 148 -32.98 2.34 -18.61
C SER A 148 -33.17 1.76 -17.20
N PHE A 149 -32.33 2.20 -16.27
CA PHE A 149 -32.72 2.46 -14.88
C PHE A 149 -31.60 3.31 -14.25
N LEU A 150 -31.94 4.22 -13.33
CA LEU A 150 -31.08 5.29 -12.77
C LEU A 150 -31.10 6.63 -13.53
N GLN A 151 -32.31 7.06 -13.91
CA GLN A 151 -32.71 8.46 -13.67
C GLN A 151 -33.80 8.44 -12.61
N SER A 152 -33.41 8.71 -11.36
CA SER A 152 -34.18 9.42 -10.32
C SER A 152 -33.60 9.08 -8.95
N LEU A 153 -32.92 10.05 -8.34
CA LEU A 153 -33.35 10.71 -7.09
C LEU A 153 -32.19 11.59 -6.57
N THR A 154 -32.52 12.87 -6.46
CA THR A 154 -31.77 14.01 -5.91
C THR A 154 -31.70 13.98 -4.36
N PRO A 155 -30.96 14.91 -3.70
CA PRO A 155 -30.32 14.70 -2.41
C PRO A 155 -31.23 15.01 -1.21
N PHE A 156 -30.79 14.54 -0.04
CA PHE A 156 -31.06 15.15 1.26
C PHE A 156 -29.73 15.54 1.90
#